data_AF-A0A7S0TT41-F1
#
_entry.id   AF-A0A7S0TT41-F1
#
_cell.length_a   1.000
_cell.length_b   1.000
_cell.length_c   1.000
_cell.angle_alpha   90.00
_cell.angle_beta   90.00
_cell.angle_gamma   90.00
#
_symmetry.space_group_name_H-M   'P 1'
#
loop_
_entity.id
_entity.type
_entity.pdbx_description
1 polymer ?
#
loop_
_entity_poly.entity_id
_entity_poly.type
_entity_poly.pdbx_seq_one_letter_code
_entity_poly.pdbx_strand_id
1 'polypeptide(L)'
;GFEWGPVGGGVGGGVTSSYVNGDTLYIAGRFSDTERRGNLAALDADGTWRSLCDVGFDPASSVGCGVSGGEVYAMIELRGSLYVGGSFQRAGFATARKMARWDGTAWSSMGTFNGDVRALAVMGERVFAAGLFTEVNGEPMSRIAVLDGTKWVPLDGGVDGSVSALMGVDS
;
A
#
# COMPACT_ATOMS: atom_id res chain seq x y z
N GLY A 1 29.86 3.17 -19.60
CA GLY A 1 29.35 4.27 -18.79
C GLY A 1 27.86 4.08 -18.67
N PHE A 2 27.29 4.20 -17.47
CA PHE A 2 25.85 4.18 -17.30
C PHE A 2 25.30 5.51 -17.82
N GLU A 3 24.46 5.46 -18.84
CA GLU A 3 23.80 6.63 -19.40
C GLU A 3 22.44 6.77 -18.72
N TRP A 4 22.20 7.92 -18.10
CA TRP A 4 20.91 8.22 -17.48
C TRP A 4 19.90 8.54 -18.58
N GLY A 5 18.83 7.74 -18.66
CA GLY A 5 17.72 7.94 -19.58
C GLY A 5 16.38 7.73 -18.88
N PRO A 6 15.29 8.36 -19.36
CA PRO A 6 13.95 8.14 -18.83
C PRO A 6 13.50 6.70 -19.10
N VAL A 7 12.97 6.03 -18.06
CA VAL A 7 12.37 4.69 -18.20
C VAL A 7 10.86 4.86 -18.47
N GLY A 8 10.52 5.22 -19.70
CA GLY A 8 9.13 5.44 -20.14
C GLY A 8 8.52 6.78 -19.70
N GLY A 9 7.18 6.87 -19.70
CA GLY A 9 6.42 8.10 -19.45
C GLY A 9 6.32 8.54 -17.98
N GLY A 10 6.79 7.72 -17.04
CA GLY A 10 6.71 7.99 -15.59
C GLY A 10 5.29 7.91 -15.02
N VAL A 11 5.09 8.55 -13.86
CA VAL A 11 3.77 8.80 -13.26
C VAL A 11 3.61 10.30 -12.98
N GLY A 12 2.48 10.87 -13.34
CA GLY A 12 2.17 12.27 -13.05
C GLY A 12 1.60 12.42 -11.65
N GLY A 13 2.42 12.98 -10.78
CA GLY A 13 2.10 13.22 -9.38
C GLY A 13 3.23 12.81 -8.44
N GLY A 14 2.96 12.89 -7.13
CA GLY A 14 3.96 12.60 -6.11
C GLY A 14 4.05 11.11 -5.81
N VAL A 15 5.26 10.55 -5.85
CA VAL A 15 5.56 9.22 -5.29
C VAL A 15 5.87 9.41 -3.81
N THR A 16 5.11 8.74 -2.93
CA THR A 16 5.25 8.81 -1.47
C THR A 16 5.95 7.58 -0.91
N SER A 17 5.88 6.45 -1.63
CA SER A 17 6.49 5.20 -1.23
C SER A 17 6.92 4.39 -2.44
N SER A 18 8.02 3.67 -2.30
CA SER A 18 8.57 2.79 -3.34
C SER A 18 9.29 1.61 -2.72
N TYR A 19 9.24 0.46 -3.39
CA TYR A 19 9.95 -0.75 -2.99
C TYR A 19 10.35 -1.56 -4.23
N VAL A 20 11.46 -2.30 -4.15
CA VAL A 20 11.94 -3.16 -5.23
C VAL A 20 11.83 -4.61 -4.79
N ASN A 21 11.21 -5.45 -5.63
CA ASN A 21 11.19 -6.90 -5.46
C ASN A 21 11.74 -7.56 -6.73
N GLY A 22 12.92 -8.16 -6.62
CA GLY A 22 13.64 -8.69 -7.79
C GLY A 22 13.85 -7.60 -8.84
N ASP A 23 13.31 -7.83 -10.03
CA ASP A 23 13.44 -6.97 -11.21
C ASP A 23 12.29 -5.96 -11.37
N THR A 24 11.40 -5.85 -10.38
CA THR A 24 10.24 -4.96 -10.44
C THR A 24 10.34 -3.85 -9.37
N LEU A 25 10.28 -2.59 -9.81
CA LEU A 25 10.08 -1.43 -8.94
C LEU A 25 8.59 -1.15 -8.77
N TYR A 26 8.12 -1.17 -7.53
CA TYR A 26 6.78 -0.74 -7.16
C TYR A 26 6.83 0.69 -6.65
N ILE A 27 5.87 1.51 -7.07
CA ILE A 27 5.69 2.88 -6.58
C ILE A 27 4.24 3.12 -6.18
N ALA A 28 4.06 3.96 -5.17
CA ALA A 28 2.77 4.37 -4.67
C ALA A 28 2.77 5.87 -4.33
N GLY A 29 1.61 6.51 -4.39
CA GLY A 29 1.48 7.91 -4.01
C GLY A 29 0.19 8.58 -4.43
N ARG A 30 0.31 9.82 -4.89
CA ARG A 30 -0.79 10.58 -5.49
C ARG A 30 -0.48 10.76 -6.97
N PHE A 31 -0.89 9.81 -7.78
CA PHE A 31 -0.81 9.91 -9.23
C PHE A 31 -1.96 9.14 -9.88
N SER A 32 -2.59 9.77 -10.85
CA SER A 32 -3.78 9.24 -11.53
C SER A 32 -3.72 9.45 -13.04
N ASP A 33 -2.52 9.49 -13.61
CA ASP A 33 -2.33 9.79 -15.02
C ASP A 33 -3.17 8.92 -15.95
N THR A 34 -3.34 9.44 -17.17
CA THR A 34 -4.22 8.98 -18.25
C THR A 34 -4.15 7.48 -18.54
N GLU A 35 -3.09 6.79 -18.13
CA GLU A 35 -3.04 5.34 -17.99
C GLU A 35 -3.38 4.87 -16.57
N ARG A 36 -4.60 5.13 -16.08
CA ARG A 36 -5.36 4.34 -15.08
C ARG A 36 -4.55 3.58 -14.00
N ARG A 37 -3.56 4.19 -13.37
CA ARG A 37 -2.63 3.53 -12.43
C ARG A 37 -3.02 3.65 -10.97
N GLY A 38 -4.24 4.09 -10.64
CA GLY A 38 -4.85 3.97 -9.30
C GLY A 38 -3.90 4.20 -8.12
N ASN A 39 -3.07 5.26 -8.17
CA ASN A 39 -2.07 5.57 -7.14
C ASN A 39 -1.01 4.48 -6.84
N LEU A 40 -0.93 3.41 -7.64
CA LEU A 40 0.03 2.30 -7.54
C LEU A 40 0.45 1.77 -8.92
N ALA A 41 1.75 1.69 -9.18
CA ALA A 41 2.29 1.14 -10.42
C ALA A 41 3.52 0.26 -10.17
N ALA A 42 3.75 -0.69 -11.08
CA ALA A 42 4.96 -1.49 -11.15
C ALA A 42 5.72 -1.18 -12.46
N LEU A 43 7.03 -1.10 -12.36
CA LEU A 43 7.97 -0.98 -13.47
C LEU A 43 8.83 -2.23 -13.51
N ASP A 44 8.70 -3.02 -14.55
CA ASP A 44 9.53 -4.22 -14.78
C ASP A 44 10.87 -3.82 -15.43
N ALA A 45 11.89 -4.67 -15.31
CA ALA A 45 13.26 -4.37 -15.75
C ALA A 45 13.42 -4.11 -17.26
N ASP A 46 12.44 -4.50 -18.08
CA ASP A 46 12.38 -4.19 -19.51
C ASP A 46 11.90 -2.76 -19.80
N GLY A 47 11.58 -1.98 -18.76
CA GLY A 47 11.04 -0.63 -18.86
C GLY A 47 9.51 -0.58 -19.00
N THR A 48 8.84 -1.73 -18.94
CA THR A 48 7.39 -1.81 -19.05
C THR A 48 6.74 -1.42 -17.73
N TRP A 49 5.82 -0.46 -17.81
CA TRP A 49 4.98 -0.11 -16.69
C TRP A 49 3.65 -0.86 -16.71
N ARG A 50 3.18 -1.32 -15.55
CA ARG A 50 1.88 -1.97 -15.39
C ARG A 50 1.12 -1.55 -14.13
N SER A 51 -0.20 -1.62 -14.21
CA SER A 51 -1.09 -1.45 -13.06
C SER A 51 -1.21 -2.74 -12.25
N LEU A 52 -1.44 -2.64 -10.94
CA LEU A 52 -1.73 -3.78 -10.07
C LEU A 52 -3.23 -4.03 -10.04
N CYS A 53 -3.68 -5.04 -10.79
CA CYS A 53 -5.08 -5.31 -11.05
C CYS A 53 -5.55 -6.63 -10.43
N ASP A 54 -6.87 -6.73 -10.22
CA ASP A 54 -7.53 -8.00 -9.95
C ASP A 54 -7.48 -8.89 -11.22
N VAL A 55 -6.45 -9.74 -11.34
CA VAL A 55 -6.21 -10.58 -12.53
C VAL A 55 -7.26 -11.71 -12.56
N GLY A 56 -8.10 -11.70 -13.60
CA GLY A 56 -9.20 -12.66 -13.74
C GLY A 56 -10.48 -12.06 -14.29
N PHE A 57 -10.61 -10.73 -14.31
CA PHE A 57 -11.75 -10.05 -14.91
C PHE A 57 -11.49 -9.63 -16.37
N ASP A 58 -10.33 -9.00 -16.63
CA ASP A 58 -9.79 -8.74 -17.97
C ASP A 58 -8.39 -8.10 -17.81
N PRO A 59 -7.29 -8.77 -18.21
CA PRO A 59 -5.93 -8.21 -18.09
C PRO A 59 -5.68 -6.98 -18.99
N ALA A 60 -6.52 -6.71 -19.99
CA ALA A 60 -6.47 -5.50 -20.80
C ALA A 60 -7.28 -4.33 -20.19
N SER A 61 -8.10 -4.60 -19.17
CA SER A 61 -8.91 -3.60 -18.51
C SER A 61 -8.22 -3.06 -17.26
N SER A 62 -8.27 -1.75 -17.10
CA SER A 62 -7.78 -1.10 -15.88
C SER A 62 -8.84 -1.03 -14.76
N VAL A 63 -10.02 -1.63 -14.99
CA VAL A 63 -11.10 -1.63 -14.00
C VAL A 63 -10.72 -2.62 -12.91
N GLY A 64 -10.77 -2.20 -11.64
CA GLY A 64 -10.32 -3.03 -10.53
C GLY A 64 -8.80 -3.00 -10.30
N CYS A 65 -8.12 -1.96 -10.77
CA CYS A 65 -6.69 -1.77 -10.54
C CYS A 65 -6.39 -0.67 -9.51
N GLY A 66 -5.32 -0.88 -8.75
CA GLY A 66 -4.80 0.06 -7.76
C GLY A 66 -5.80 0.39 -6.66
N VAL A 67 -5.65 1.58 -6.09
CA VAL A 67 -6.53 2.13 -5.07
C VAL A 67 -7.23 3.40 -5.54
N SER A 68 -8.37 3.73 -4.94
CA SER A 68 -9.13 4.93 -5.27
C SER A 68 -9.87 5.54 -4.07
N GLY A 69 -10.36 6.77 -4.23
CA GLY A 69 -11.02 7.53 -3.16
C GLY A 69 -10.06 8.13 -2.13
N GLY A 70 -8.77 8.21 -2.45
CA GLY A 70 -7.72 8.78 -1.62
C GLY A 70 -6.34 8.32 -2.09
N GLU A 71 -5.31 8.66 -1.33
CA GLU A 71 -3.90 8.48 -1.66
C GLU A 71 -3.30 7.27 -0.93
N VAL A 72 -2.15 6.79 -1.39
CA VAL A 72 -1.30 5.86 -0.63
C VAL A 72 -0.16 6.63 0.02
N TYR A 73 0.07 6.37 1.30
CA TYR A 73 1.14 6.99 2.09
C TYR A 73 2.26 6.01 2.41
N ALA A 74 1.94 4.73 2.58
CA ALA A 74 2.92 3.71 2.92
C ALA A 74 2.65 2.42 2.15
N MET A 75 3.72 1.74 1.77
CA MET A 75 3.70 0.46 1.07
C MET A 75 4.83 -0.42 1.61
N ILE A 76 4.51 -1.67 1.94
CA ILE A 76 5.49 -2.66 2.41
C ILE A 76 5.15 -4.04 1.85
N GLU A 77 6.14 -4.90 1.68
CA GLU A 77 5.96 -6.27 1.22
C GLU A 77 6.23 -7.25 2.36
N LEU A 78 5.42 -8.30 2.43
CA LEU A 78 5.65 -9.45 3.29
C LEU A 78 5.16 -10.73 2.58
N ARG A 79 6.07 -11.68 2.38
CA ARG A 79 5.78 -13.02 1.82
C ARG A 79 5.06 -13.00 0.47
N GLY A 80 5.54 -12.16 -0.45
CA GLY A 80 4.99 -11.98 -1.79
C GLY A 80 3.70 -11.16 -1.81
N SER A 81 3.26 -10.60 -0.68
CA SER A 81 2.06 -9.77 -0.60
C SER A 81 2.40 -8.32 -0.32
N LEU A 82 1.77 -7.43 -1.09
CA LEU A 82 1.95 -6.00 -0.94
C LEU A 82 0.86 -5.44 -0.02
N TYR A 83 1.27 -4.75 1.03
CA TYR A 83 0.38 -4.07 1.96
C TYR A 83 0.47 -2.57 1.70
N VAL A 84 -0.69 -1.92 1.62
CA VAL A 84 -0.78 -0.47 1.37
C VAL A 84 -1.63 0.21 2.43
N GLY A 85 -1.11 1.33 2.93
CA GLY A 85 -1.74 2.20 3.91
C GLY A 85 -1.89 3.61 3.35
N GLY A 86 -3.02 4.27 3.59
CA GLY A 86 -3.23 5.62 3.09
C GLY A 86 -4.55 6.25 3.49
N SER A 87 -5.04 7.16 2.64
CA SER A 87 -6.34 7.82 2.77
C SER A 87 -7.44 7.26 1.85
N PHE A 88 -7.14 6.23 1.05
CA PHE A 88 -8.05 5.62 0.09
C PHE A 88 -9.28 4.91 0.69
N GLN A 89 -10.30 4.70 -0.13
CA GLN A 89 -11.57 4.06 0.24
C GLN A 89 -11.80 2.70 -0.42
N ARG A 90 -11.09 2.44 -1.52
CA ARG A 90 -11.20 1.21 -2.31
C ARG A 90 -9.83 0.74 -2.77
N ALA A 91 -9.68 -0.57 -2.92
CA ALA A 91 -8.54 -1.23 -3.54
C ALA A 91 -9.07 -2.32 -4.47
N GLY A 92 -8.74 -2.26 -5.75
CA GLY A 92 -9.40 -3.05 -6.78
C GLY A 92 -10.92 -2.92 -6.70
N PHE A 93 -11.62 -4.05 -6.66
CA PHE A 93 -13.08 -4.05 -6.43
C PHE A 93 -13.48 -3.96 -4.95
N ALA A 94 -12.56 -4.22 -4.03
CA ALA A 94 -12.83 -4.27 -2.60
C ALA A 94 -13.05 -2.88 -1.98
N THR A 95 -14.02 -2.80 -1.06
CA THR A 95 -14.14 -1.68 -0.12
C THR A 95 -13.09 -1.85 0.97
N ALA A 96 -11.87 -1.40 0.67
CA ALA A 96 -10.75 -1.41 1.59
C ALA A 96 -10.50 0.02 2.08
N ARG A 97 -10.96 0.34 3.30
CA ARG A 97 -10.84 1.70 3.84
C ARG A 97 -9.49 1.84 4.53
N LYS A 98 -8.58 2.59 3.89
CA LYS A 98 -7.24 3.01 4.37
C LYS A 98 -6.18 1.92 4.47
N MET A 99 -6.54 0.64 4.46
CA MET A 99 -5.60 -0.48 4.51
C MET A 99 -6.04 -1.63 3.58
N ALA A 100 -5.14 -2.08 2.72
CA ALA A 100 -5.39 -3.18 1.79
C ALA A 100 -4.15 -4.07 1.61
N ARG A 101 -4.38 -5.28 1.11
CA ARG A 101 -3.35 -6.25 0.72
C ARG A 101 -3.58 -6.69 -0.72
N TRP A 102 -2.53 -6.76 -1.53
CA TRP A 102 -2.51 -7.40 -2.84
C TRP A 102 -1.68 -8.67 -2.75
N ASP A 103 -2.25 -9.79 -3.17
CA ASP A 103 -1.61 -11.12 -3.10
C ASP A 103 -0.88 -11.53 -4.39
N GLY A 104 -0.71 -10.59 -5.33
CA GLY A 104 -0.22 -10.87 -6.67
C GLY A 104 -1.33 -11.00 -7.71
N THR A 105 -2.56 -11.25 -7.26
CA THR A 105 -3.71 -11.47 -8.13
C THR A 105 -4.93 -10.64 -7.78
N ALA A 106 -5.19 -10.36 -6.50
CA ALA A 106 -6.39 -9.66 -6.05
C ALA A 106 -6.12 -8.75 -4.86
N TRP A 107 -6.87 -7.65 -4.79
CA TRP A 107 -6.94 -6.77 -3.64
C TRP A 107 -7.92 -7.27 -2.58
N SER A 108 -7.49 -7.26 -1.32
CA SER A 108 -8.31 -7.58 -0.15
C SER A 108 -8.29 -6.45 0.86
N SER A 109 -9.45 -6.20 1.50
CA SER A 109 -9.53 -5.29 2.64
C SER A 109 -8.84 -5.89 3.85
N MET A 110 -8.04 -5.08 4.55
CA MET A 110 -7.37 -5.50 5.78
C MET A 110 -8.05 -4.93 7.03
N GLY A 111 -9.31 -4.50 6.90
CA GLY A 111 -10.09 -3.86 7.95
C GLY A 111 -10.55 -2.47 7.57
N THR A 112 -11.39 -1.88 8.41
CA THR A 112 -11.90 -0.53 8.27
C THR A 112 -11.28 0.35 9.33
N PHE A 113 -10.39 1.26 8.91
CA PHE A 113 -9.75 2.24 9.79
C PHE A 113 -10.53 3.56 9.75
N ASN A 114 -10.73 4.18 10.90
CA ASN A 114 -11.43 5.48 10.99
C ASN A 114 -10.52 6.69 10.70
N GLY A 115 -9.21 6.49 10.59
CA GLY A 115 -8.22 7.50 10.27
C GLY A 115 -7.16 6.96 9.32
N ASP A 116 -6.38 7.87 8.72
CA ASP A 116 -5.38 7.49 7.72
C ASP A 116 -4.26 6.63 8.31
N VAL A 117 -3.83 5.64 7.54
CA VAL A 117 -2.62 4.87 7.82
C VAL A 117 -1.47 5.57 7.11
N ARG A 118 -0.48 6.06 7.88
CA ARG A 118 0.62 6.89 7.36
C ARG A 118 1.94 6.14 7.26
N ALA A 119 2.11 5.08 8.06
CA ALA A 119 3.32 4.30 8.10
C ALA A 119 2.99 2.82 8.19
N LEU A 120 3.79 2.01 7.49
CA LEU A 120 3.80 0.56 7.59
C LEU A 120 5.24 0.10 7.86
N ALA A 121 5.38 -0.96 8.64
CA ALA A 121 6.63 -1.66 8.80
C ALA A 121 6.40 -3.16 8.92
N VAL A 122 7.44 -3.94 8.62
CA VAL A 122 7.50 -5.38 8.85
C VAL A 122 8.62 -5.65 9.84
N MET A 123 8.35 -6.51 10.82
CA MET A 123 9.38 -7.05 11.73
C MET A 123 9.07 -8.52 11.95
N GLY A 124 10.00 -9.39 11.54
CA GLY A 124 9.75 -10.81 11.36
C GLY A 124 8.55 -11.08 10.45
N GLU A 125 7.54 -11.80 10.95
CA GLU A 125 6.33 -12.15 10.20
C GLU A 125 5.14 -11.20 10.44
N ARG A 126 5.38 -10.05 11.07
CA ARG A 126 4.32 -9.16 11.54
C ARG A 126 4.32 -7.85 10.77
N VAL A 127 3.13 -7.40 10.39
CA VAL A 127 2.90 -6.07 9.80
C VAL A 127 2.45 -5.11 10.89
N PHE A 128 3.10 -3.96 10.97
CA PHE A 128 2.76 -2.87 11.85
C PHE A 128 2.16 -1.74 11.03
N ALA A 129 1.08 -1.15 11.52
CA ALA A 129 0.46 0.03 10.94
C ALA A 129 0.43 1.15 11.96
N ALA A 130 0.72 2.36 11.52
CA ALA A 130 0.61 3.54 12.36
C ALA A 130 0.09 4.75 11.59
N GLY A 131 -0.54 5.70 12.28
CA GLY A 131 -1.10 6.87 11.65
C GLY A 131 -2.04 7.68 12.53
N LEU A 132 -3.22 8.01 11.99
CA LEU A 132 -4.21 8.87 12.62
C LEU A 132 -5.42 8.11 13.17
N PHE A 133 -5.53 6.80 12.90
CA PHE A 133 -6.65 5.98 13.32
C PHE A 133 -6.72 5.84 14.85
N THR A 134 -7.93 5.82 15.38
CA THR A 134 -8.23 5.49 16.77
C THR A 134 -9.13 4.27 16.90
N GLU A 135 -9.61 3.74 15.77
CA GLU A 135 -10.46 2.55 15.71
C GLU A 135 -10.16 1.74 14.45
N VAL A 136 -10.24 0.42 14.60
CA VAL A 136 -10.20 -0.54 13.48
C VAL A 136 -11.35 -1.53 13.64
N ASN A 137 -12.22 -1.61 12.63
CA ASN A 137 -13.44 -2.43 12.66
C ASN A 137 -14.37 -2.14 13.87
N GLY A 138 -14.36 -0.89 14.37
CA GLY A 138 -15.13 -0.48 15.54
C GLY A 138 -14.46 -0.79 16.89
N GLU A 139 -13.30 -1.45 16.89
CA GLU A 139 -12.53 -1.71 18.10
C GLU A 139 -11.53 -0.57 18.36
N PRO A 140 -11.39 -0.07 19.61
CA PRO A 140 -10.42 0.96 19.95
C PRO A 140 -8.97 0.57 19.63
N MET A 141 -8.23 1.50 19.05
CA MET A 141 -6.82 1.36 18.69
C MET A 141 -6.04 2.63 19.04
N SER A 142 -4.76 2.48 19.37
CA SER A 142 -3.95 3.59 19.87
C SER A 142 -2.99 4.16 18.82
N ARG A 143 -3.49 4.43 17.61
CA ARG A 143 -2.73 5.01 16.46
C ARG A 143 -1.53 4.21 15.96
N ILE A 144 -1.25 3.08 16.60
CA ILE A 144 -0.29 2.06 16.21
C ILE A 144 -0.89 0.69 16.53
N ALA A 145 -0.79 -0.24 15.59
CA ALA A 145 -1.32 -1.58 15.72
C ALA A 145 -0.44 -2.58 14.98
N VAL A 146 -0.51 -3.83 15.40
CA VAL A 146 0.17 -4.95 14.75
C VAL A 146 -0.86 -5.96 14.26
N LEU A 147 -0.65 -6.47 13.06
CA LEU A 147 -1.47 -7.53 12.49
C LEU A 147 -1.02 -8.87 13.07
N ASP A 148 -1.91 -9.50 13.85
CA ASP A 148 -1.76 -10.84 14.38
C ASP A 148 -2.78 -11.77 13.68
N GLY A 149 -2.26 -12.59 12.75
CA GLY A 149 -3.07 -13.33 11.80
C GLY A 149 -3.90 -12.41 10.91
N THR A 150 -5.21 -12.34 11.16
CA THR A 150 -6.16 -11.48 10.43
C THR A 150 -6.70 -10.32 11.26
N LYS A 151 -6.26 -10.18 12.52
CA LYS A 151 -6.76 -9.18 13.46
C LYS A 151 -5.69 -8.13 13.77
N TRP A 152 -6.11 -6.88 13.81
CA TRP A 152 -5.29 -5.81 14.35
C TRP A 152 -5.35 -5.83 15.88
N VAL A 153 -4.19 -5.75 16.51
CA VAL A 153 -4.03 -5.70 17.96
C VAL A 153 -3.31 -4.39 18.29
N PRO A 154 -3.78 -3.61 19.28
CA PRO A 154 -3.07 -2.42 19.71
C PRO A 154 -1.72 -2.84 20.34
N LEU A 155 -0.68 -2.05 20.11
CA LEU A 155 0.53 -2.16 20.94
C LEU A 155 0.27 -1.40 22.25
N ASP A 156 0.65 -2.02 23.39
CA ASP A 156 0.52 -1.50 24.76
C ASP A 156 0.71 0.02 24.86
N GLY A 157 0.00 0.70 25.77
CA GLY A 157 0.19 2.13 26.10
C GLY A 157 -0.07 3.13 24.97
N GLY A 158 -0.07 2.68 23.71
CA GLY A 158 -0.25 3.51 22.54
C GLY A 158 0.83 4.55 22.31
N VAL A 159 0.52 5.45 21.39
CA VAL A 159 1.18 6.74 21.26
C VAL A 159 0.12 7.84 21.27
N ASP A 160 0.38 8.95 21.97
CA ASP A 160 -0.58 10.06 22.10
C ASP A 160 -0.62 10.98 20.86
N GLY A 161 0.31 10.79 19.92
CA GLY A 161 0.49 11.60 18.70
C GLY A 161 0.42 10.79 17.41
N SER A 162 0.40 11.49 16.26
CA SER A 162 0.50 10.82 14.95
C SER A 162 1.89 10.22 14.76
N VAL A 163 1.93 8.93 14.43
CA VAL A 163 3.16 8.29 13.93
C VAL A 163 3.22 8.50 12.43
N SER A 164 4.31 9.13 11.96
CA SER A 164 4.50 9.46 10.55
C SER A 164 5.44 8.50 9.82
N ALA A 165 6.22 7.71 10.56
CA ALA A 165 7.16 6.74 10.01
C ALA A 165 7.38 5.57 10.99
N LEU A 166 7.64 4.38 10.44
CA LEU A 166 8.11 3.20 11.17
C LEU A 166 9.29 2.61 10.40
N MET A 167 10.24 2.01 11.10
CA MET A 167 11.33 1.23 10.51
C MET A 167 11.36 -0.12 11.23
N GLY A 168 11.23 -1.20 10.48
CA GLY A 168 11.49 -2.55 10.98
C GLY A 168 12.99 -2.84 10.91
N VAL A 169 13.54 -3.48 11.93
CA VAL A 169 14.92 -3.96 11.93
C VAL A 169 14.86 -5.41 12.40
N ASP A 170 15.23 -6.33 11.51
CA ASP A 170 15.49 -7.72 11.88
C ASP A 170 16.99 -7.85 12.21
N SER A 171 17.31 -8.64 13.23
CA SER A 171 18.68 -8.88 13.72
C SER A 171 19.46 -9.85 12.85
#